data_AF-A0A5A8CUI8-F1
#
_entry.id   AF-A0A5A8CUI8-F1
#
_cell.length_a   1.000
_cell.length_b   1.000
_cell.length_c   1.000
_cell.angle_alpha   90.00
_cell.angle_beta   90.00
_cell.angle_gamma   90.00
#
_symmetry.space_group_name_H-M   'P 1'
#
loop_
_entity.id
_entity.type
_entity.pdbx_description
1 polymer ?
#
loop_
_entity_poly.entity_id
_entity_poly.type
_entity_poly.pdbx_seq_one_letter_code
_entity_poly.pdbx_strand_id
1 'polypeptide(L)'
;MPLVVLTGGPCVGKSAVAAQLGGALEADGWRVVVVSDDSLRLPRHSLYASAGAEKQGRSAVIAAVERALSATTVVIVDAMNYIKGFRYQLWCTTKGGLGPSCVVHVAGSLAAAEAANAGRRGTGREYPAAR
;
A
#
# COMPACT_ATOMS: atom_id res chain seq x y z
N MET A 1 -8.28 -3.24 15.95
CA MET A 1 -7.55 -3.55 14.70
C MET A 1 -7.88 -2.55 13.60
N PRO A 2 -7.45 -1.27 13.70
CA PRO A 2 -7.67 -0.28 12.65
C PRO A 2 -6.82 -0.57 11.39
N LEU A 3 -7.42 -0.44 10.21
CA LEU A 3 -6.75 -0.61 8.91
C LEU A 3 -6.99 0.59 8.00
N VAL A 4 -5.90 1.19 7.53
CA VAL A 4 -5.92 2.26 6.51
C VAL A 4 -5.38 1.71 5.20
N VAL A 5 -6.19 1.74 4.15
CA VAL A 5 -5.77 1.28 2.81
C VAL A 5 -5.52 2.49 1.92
N LEU A 6 -4.26 2.74 1.57
CA LEU A 6 -3.94 3.77 0.57
C LEU A 6 -4.19 3.23 -0.83
N THR A 7 -4.71 4.05 -1.74
CA THR A 7 -4.88 3.65 -3.15
C THR A 7 -4.65 4.82 -4.09
N GLY A 8 -4.08 4.55 -5.26
CA GLY A 8 -3.76 5.58 -6.24
C GLY A 8 -2.72 5.10 -7.25
N GLY A 9 -2.57 5.85 -8.34
CA GLY A 9 -1.63 5.55 -9.42
C GLY A 9 -0.17 5.41 -8.95
N PRO A 10 0.72 4.81 -9.75
CA PRO A 10 2.14 4.75 -9.42
C PRO A 10 2.69 6.17 -9.21
N CYS A 11 3.64 6.33 -8.30
CA CYS A 11 4.37 7.60 -8.07
C CYS A 11 3.54 8.84 -7.66
N VAL A 12 2.24 8.74 -7.34
CA VAL A 12 1.41 9.88 -6.91
C VAL A 12 1.64 10.35 -5.46
N GLY A 13 2.67 9.84 -4.77
CA GLY A 13 2.99 10.25 -3.39
C GLY A 13 2.35 9.43 -2.27
N LYS A 14 1.80 8.24 -2.54
CA LYS A 14 1.21 7.35 -1.52
C LYS A 14 2.14 7.12 -0.32
N SER A 15 3.41 6.80 -0.55
CA SER A 15 4.38 6.56 0.52
C SER A 15 4.67 7.81 1.36
N ALA A 16 4.58 9.00 0.77
CA ALA A 16 4.70 10.25 1.53
C ALA A 16 3.48 10.46 2.44
N VAL A 17 2.28 10.19 1.93
CA VAL A 17 1.04 10.20 2.74
C VAL A 17 1.09 9.14 3.84
N ALA A 18 1.60 7.94 3.56
CA ALA A 18 1.78 6.88 4.54
C ALA A 18 2.70 7.32 5.69
N ALA A 19 3.83 7.94 5.36
CA ALA A 19 4.79 8.43 6.33
C ALA A 19 4.23 9.58 7.18
N GLN A 20 3.55 10.54 6.55
CA GLN A 20 2.92 11.67 7.25
C GLN A 20 1.81 11.20 8.19
N LEU A 21 0.91 10.33 7.70
CA LEU A 21 -0.17 9.78 8.51
C LEU A 21 0.36 8.90 9.64
N GLY A 22 1.34 8.05 9.34
CA GLY A 22 1.99 7.20 10.35
C GLY A 22 2.63 8.03 11.45
N GLY A 23 3.43 9.05 11.09
CA GLY A 23 4.07 9.93 12.06
C GLY A 23 3.07 10.72 12.91
N ALA A 24 1.95 11.18 12.33
CA ALA A 24 0.90 11.86 13.09
C ALA A 24 0.22 10.91 14.10
N LEU A 25 -0.12 9.69 13.68
CA LEU A 25 -0.71 8.69 14.56
C LEU A 25 0.24 8.25 15.68
N GLU A 26 1.53 8.10 15.37
CA GLU A 26 2.56 7.80 16.37
C GLU A 26 2.72 8.94 17.38
N ALA A 27 2.66 10.20 16.93
CA ALA A 27 2.66 11.37 17.82
C ALA A 27 1.44 11.41 18.75
N ASP A 28 0.29 10.92 18.28
CA ASP A 28 -0.94 10.74 19.08
C ASP A 28 -0.91 9.48 19.98
N GLY A 29 0.23 8.75 20.02
CA GLY A 29 0.45 7.62 20.91
C GLY A 29 0.01 6.25 20.36
N TRP A 30 -0.36 6.17 19.08
CA TRP A 30 -0.69 4.89 18.44
C TRP A 30 0.56 4.14 18.00
N ARG A 31 0.54 2.81 18.13
CA ARG A 31 1.50 1.97 17.41
C ARG A 31 1.08 1.87 15.94
N VAL A 32 1.98 2.19 15.03
CA VAL A 32 1.72 2.11 13.58
C VAL A 32 2.60 1.04 12.93
N VAL A 33 2.02 0.30 11.97
CA VAL A 33 2.77 -0.60 11.09
C VAL A 33 2.42 -0.28 9.64
N VAL A 34 3.42 0.05 8.83
CA VAL A 34 3.26 0.27 7.39
C VAL A 34 3.63 -1.00 6.62
N VAL A 35 2.65 -1.60 5.96
CA VAL A 35 2.84 -2.71 5.02
C VAL A 35 2.90 -2.14 3.61
N SER A 36 4.01 -2.35 2.90
CA SER A 36 4.23 -1.84 1.55
C SER A 36 4.95 -2.87 0.68
N ASP A 37 4.92 -2.66 -0.63
CA ASP A 37 5.69 -3.47 -1.58
C ASP A 37 7.18 -3.49 -1.18
N ASP A 38 7.71 -2.34 -0.76
CA ASP A 38 9.11 -2.17 -0.36
C ASP A 38 9.41 -2.88 0.97
N SER A 39 8.51 -2.82 1.97
CA SER A 39 8.71 -3.50 3.26
C SER A 39 8.65 -5.02 3.14
N LEU A 40 7.97 -5.53 2.12
CA LEU A 40 7.91 -6.95 1.77
C LEU A 40 8.99 -7.38 0.77
N ARG A 41 9.91 -6.48 0.40
CA ARG A 41 10.98 -6.73 -0.59
C ARG A 41 10.44 -7.25 -1.93
N LEU A 42 9.29 -6.72 -2.36
CA LEU A 42 8.66 -7.05 -3.64
C LEU A 42 9.07 -6.00 -4.68
N PRO A 43 9.96 -6.31 -5.64
CA PRO A 43 10.40 -5.31 -6.62
C PRO A 43 9.24 -4.92 -7.52
N ARG A 44 8.91 -3.62 -7.54
CA ARG A 44 7.73 -3.08 -8.24
C ARG A 44 7.71 -3.41 -9.72
N HIS A 45 8.88 -3.35 -10.37
CA HIS A 45 9.01 -3.69 -11.78
C HIS A 45 8.50 -5.10 -12.08
N SER A 46 8.95 -6.11 -11.32
CA SER A 46 8.50 -7.50 -11.49
C SER A 46 7.10 -7.76 -10.94
N LEU A 47 6.75 -7.11 -9.82
CA LEU A 47 5.47 -7.29 -9.15
C LEU A 47 4.30 -6.91 -10.07
N TYR A 48 4.43 -5.79 -10.77
CA TYR A 48 3.38 -5.26 -11.65
C TYR A 48 3.61 -5.61 -13.13
N ALA A 49 4.55 -6.50 -13.44
CA ALA A 49 4.82 -6.92 -14.83
C ALA A 49 3.73 -7.85 -15.39
N SER A 50 3.03 -8.61 -14.54
CA SER A 50 2.00 -9.57 -14.94
C SER A 50 0.94 -9.76 -13.87
N ALA A 51 -0.28 -10.14 -14.30
CA ALA A 51 -1.37 -10.44 -13.37
C ALA A 51 -1.05 -11.58 -12.38
N GLY A 52 -0.20 -12.53 -12.79
CA GLY A 52 0.26 -13.63 -11.94
C GLY A 52 1.19 -13.15 -10.81
N ALA A 53 2.18 -12.32 -11.16
CA ALA A 53 3.07 -11.70 -10.17
C ALA A 53 2.31 -10.81 -9.20
N GLU A 54 1.38 -9.99 -9.70
CA GLU A 54 0.54 -9.16 -8.84
C GLU A 54 -0.33 -10.00 -7.90
N LYS A 55 -0.89 -11.12 -8.38
CA LYS A 55 -1.69 -12.03 -7.53
C LYS A 55 -0.86 -12.54 -6.37
N GLN A 56 0.37 -12.99 -6.62
CA GLN A 56 1.28 -13.46 -5.57
C GLN A 56 1.64 -12.35 -4.60
N GLY A 57 1.95 -11.15 -5.08
CA GLY A 57 2.23 -10.00 -4.21
C GLY A 57 1.04 -9.59 -3.36
N ARG A 58 -0.19 -9.61 -3.92
CA ARG A 58 -1.42 -9.37 -3.14
C ARG A 58 -1.59 -10.40 -2.02
N SER A 59 -1.30 -11.67 -2.26
CA SER A 59 -1.31 -12.70 -1.22
C SER A 59 -0.27 -12.43 -0.13
N ALA A 60 0.94 -11.97 -0.49
CA ALA A 60 1.97 -11.60 0.47
C ALA A 60 1.55 -10.39 1.33
N VAL A 61 0.94 -9.38 0.71
CA VAL A 61 0.39 -8.20 1.41
C VAL A 61 -0.69 -8.60 2.40
N ILE A 62 -1.67 -9.44 1.99
CA ILE A 62 -2.73 -9.93 2.90
C ILE A 62 -2.11 -10.63 4.10
N ALA A 63 -1.20 -11.57 3.87
CA ALA A 63 -0.57 -12.32 4.96
C ALA A 63 0.23 -11.41 5.91
N ALA A 64 0.86 -10.35 5.40
CA ALA A 64 1.56 -9.37 6.23
C ALA A 64 0.60 -8.50 7.05
N VAL A 65 -0.52 -8.08 6.45
CA VAL A 65 -1.58 -7.33 7.14
C VAL A 65 -2.17 -8.17 8.26
N GLU A 66 -2.57 -9.42 7.99
CA GLU A 66 -3.14 -10.32 8.99
C GLU A 66 -2.22 -10.52 10.20
N ARG A 67 -0.91 -10.64 9.97
CA ARG A 67 0.08 -10.73 11.07
C ARG A 67 0.26 -9.42 11.84
N ALA A 68 0.06 -8.27 11.20
CA ALA A 68 0.27 -6.96 11.81
C ALA A 68 -0.96 -6.44 12.58
N LEU A 69 -2.16 -6.92 12.24
CA LEU A 69 -3.40 -6.50 12.86
C LEU A 69 -3.43 -6.89 14.34
N SER A 70 -3.65 -5.88 15.20
CA SER A 70 -3.84 -6.06 16.64
C SER A 70 -4.82 -5.03 17.21
N ALA A 71 -5.28 -5.22 18.45
CA ALA A 71 -6.14 -4.23 19.11
C ALA A 71 -5.46 -2.87 19.31
N THR A 72 -4.14 -2.85 19.42
CA THR A 72 -3.33 -1.68 19.78
C THR A 72 -2.51 -1.09 18.63
N THR A 73 -2.58 -1.70 17.43
CA THR A 73 -1.80 -1.31 16.26
C THR A 73 -2.71 -0.81 15.13
N VAL A 74 -2.42 0.36 14.58
CA VAL A 74 -2.97 0.82 13.30
C VAL A 74 -2.10 0.27 12.16
N VAL A 75 -2.72 -0.44 11.21
CA VAL A 75 -2.01 -0.95 10.03
C VAL A 75 -2.31 -0.06 8.83
N ILE A 76 -1.27 0.47 8.20
CA ILE A 76 -1.36 1.26 6.96
C ILE A 76 -0.85 0.40 5.81
N VAL A 77 -1.64 0.24 4.76
CA VAL A 77 -1.27 -0.49 3.54
C VAL A 77 -0.88 0.50 2.45
N ASP A 78 0.42 0.66 2.22
CA ASP A 78 1.00 1.48 1.15
C ASP A 78 1.36 0.62 -0.07
N ALA A 79 0.37 0.41 -0.93
CA ALA A 79 0.52 -0.23 -2.23
C ALA A 79 -0.44 0.44 -3.23
N MET A 80 -0.42 0.05 -4.50
CA MET A 80 -1.33 0.68 -5.48
C MET A 80 -2.82 0.43 -5.16
N ASN A 81 -3.14 -0.78 -4.69
CA ASN A 81 -4.48 -1.18 -4.21
C ASN A 81 -5.64 -0.79 -5.17
N TYR A 82 -5.39 -0.73 -6.48
CA TYR A 82 -6.32 -0.21 -7.50
C TYR A 82 -7.48 -1.17 -7.78
N ILE A 83 -7.30 -2.46 -7.51
CA ILE A 83 -8.33 -3.48 -7.71
C ILE A 83 -9.37 -3.40 -6.58
N LYS A 84 -10.63 -3.11 -6.94
CA LYS A 84 -11.75 -3.03 -5.99
C LYS A 84 -11.90 -4.31 -5.15
N GLY A 85 -11.84 -5.47 -5.80
CA GLY A 85 -11.92 -6.77 -5.13
C GLY A 85 -10.78 -7.01 -4.13
N PHE A 86 -9.58 -6.50 -4.40
CA PHE A 86 -8.46 -6.61 -3.46
C PHE A 86 -8.67 -5.73 -2.23
N ARG A 87 -9.17 -4.49 -2.40
CA ARG A 87 -9.52 -3.64 -1.26
C ARG A 87 -10.61 -4.27 -0.39
N TYR A 88 -11.58 -4.95 -1.01
CA TYR A 88 -12.59 -5.72 -0.28
C TYR A 88 -11.96 -6.88 0.50
N GLN A 89 -11.01 -7.61 -0.08
CA GLN A 89 -10.28 -8.66 0.62
C GLN A 89 -9.53 -8.11 1.85
N LEU A 90 -8.83 -6.98 1.69
CA LEU A 90 -8.16 -6.29 2.81
C LEU A 90 -9.17 -5.88 3.90
N TRP A 91 -10.31 -5.31 3.54
CA TRP A 91 -11.37 -4.99 4.49
C TRP A 91 -11.90 -6.23 5.24
N CYS A 92 -12.03 -7.36 4.56
CA CYS A 92 -12.44 -8.61 5.22
C CYS A 92 -11.45 -9.08 6.29
N THR A 93 -10.15 -8.76 6.17
CA THR A 93 -9.14 -9.12 7.19
C THR A 93 -9.40 -8.46 8.54
N THR A 94 -10.01 -7.26 8.57
CA THR A 94 -10.39 -6.59 9.84
C THR A 94 -11.79 -6.92 10.31
N LYS A 95 -12.65 -7.39 9.41
CA LYS A 95 -14.07 -7.70 9.70
C LYS A 95 -14.22 -8.75 10.80
N GLY A 96 -13.33 -9.74 10.84
CA GLY A 96 -13.35 -10.82 11.84
C GLY A 96 -13.24 -10.35 13.30
N GLY A 97 -12.66 -9.17 13.54
CA GLY A 97 -12.65 -8.55 14.87
C GLY A 97 -13.25 -7.15 14.90
N LEU A 98 -14.20 -6.88 13.99
CA LEU A 98 -15.00 -5.63 13.97
C LEU A 98 -14.13 -4.36 13.98
N GLY A 99 -12.92 -4.44 13.41
CA GLY A 99 -11.98 -3.33 13.39
C GLY A 99 -12.39 -2.26 12.36
N PRO A 100 -12.25 -0.97 12.68
CA PRO A 100 -12.52 0.10 11.72
C PRO A 100 -11.55 0.00 10.54
N SER A 101 -12.06 0.26 9.33
CA SER A 101 -11.24 0.30 8.13
C SER A 101 -11.65 1.49 7.26
N CYS A 102 -10.66 2.19 6.71
CA CYS A 102 -10.87 3.29 5.78
C CYS A 102 -9.98 3.16 4.55
N VAL A 103 -10.39 3.83 3.48
CA VAL A 103 -9.63 3.91 2.22
C VAL A 103 -9.26 5.37 1.99
N VAL A 104 -7.98 5.62 1.73
CA VAL A 104 -7.47 6.95 1.38
C VAL A 104 -7.02 6.93 -0.07
N HIS A 105 -7.73 7.65 -0.92
CA HIS A 105 -7.33 7.81 -2.32
C HIS A 105 -6.32 8.96 -2.44
N VAL A 106 -5.12 8.66 -2.93
CA VAL A 106 -4.10 9.64 -3.23
C VAL A 106 -4.10 9.89 -4.74
N ALA A 107 -4.46 11.12 -5.11
CA ALA A 107 -4.48 11.59 -6.48
C ALA A 107 -3.32 12.54 -6.74
N GLY A 108 -2.85 12.57 -7.99
CA GLY A 108 -1.78 13.46 -8.43
C GLY A 108 -1.79 13.59 -9.95
N SER A 109 -1.00 14.53 -10.48
CA SER A 109 -0.85 14.71 -11.93
C SER A 109 -0.20 13.47 -12.55
N LEU A 110 -0.79 12.95 -13.64
CA LEU A 110 -0.22 11.85 -14.41
C LEU A 110 1.18 12.19 -14.93
N ALA A 111 1.34 13.39 -15.50
CA ALA A 111 2.63 13.85 -16.03
C ALA A 111 3.71 13.91 -14.94
N ALA A 112 3.35 14.36 -13.74
CA ALA A 112 4.27 14.38 -12.60
C ALA A 112 4.62 12.96 -12.13
N ALA A 113 3.65 12.05 -12.09
CA ALA A 113 3.86 10.65 -11.73
C ALA A 113 4.76 9.92 -12.74
N GLU A 114 4.58 10.18 -14.03
CA GLU A 114 5.41 9.62 -15.11
C GLU A 114 6.85 10.14 -15.03
N ALA A 115 7.03 11.46 -14.86
CA ALA A 115 8.35 12.06 -14.66
C ALA A 115 9.05 11.49 -13.42
N ALA A 116 8.33 11.34 -12.31
CA ALA A 116 8.85 10.72 -11.08
C ALA A 116 9.20 9.24 -11.28
N ASN A 117 8.45 8.48 -12.09
CA ASN A 117 8.80 7.10 -12.41
C ASN A 117 10.02 7.02 -13.34
N ALA A 118 10.16 7.96 -14.29
CA ALA A 118 11.32 8.03 -15.18
C ALA A 118 12.62 8.27 -14.38
N GLY A 119 12.57 9.11 -13.34
CA GLY A 119 13.69 9.32 -12.41
C GLY A 119 14.08 8.10 -11.56
N ARG A 120 13.28 7.01 -11.57
CA ARG A 120 13.56 5.77 -10.85
C ARG A 120 14.18 4.68 -11.71
N ARG A 121 14.38 4.91 -13.00
CA ARG A 121 14.97 3.91 -13.91
C ARG A 121 16.33 3.44 -13.41
N GLY A 122 16.53 2.13 -13.37
CA GLY A 122 17.79 1.52 -12.93
C GLY A 122 17.97 1.48 -11.40
N THR A 123 17.01 1.96 -10.62
CA THR A 123 17.06 1.89 -9.15
C THR A 123 16.42 0.61 -8.59
N GLY A 124 15.75 -0.18 -9.43
CA GLY A 124 14.97 -1.35 -9.03
C GLY A 124 13.63 -1.01 -8.38
N ARG A 125 13.26 0.28 -8.30
CA ARG A 125 12.02 0.80 -7.70
C ARG A 125 11.06 1.39 -8.73
N GLU A 126 11.42 1.33 -10.00
CA GLU A 126 10.57 1.73 -11.11
C GLU A 126 9.33 0.84 -11.21
N TYR A 127 8.20 1.46 -11.55
CA TYR A 127 7.03 0.75 -12.02
C TYR A 127 7.19 0.45 -13.51
N PRO A 128 6.64 -0.69 -14.00
CA PRO A 128 6.60 -0.96 -15.44
C PRO A 128 5.78 0.13 -16.15
N ALA A 129 6.02 0.31 -17.45
CA ALA A 129 5.22 1.22 -18.25
C ALA A 129 3.73 0.85 -18.15
N ALA A 130 2.86 1.87 -18.10
CA ALA A 130 1.43 1.66 -18.12
C ALA A 130 1.06 0.87 -19.38
N ARG A 131 0.27 -0.20 -19.22
CA ARG A 131 -0.30 -0.96 -20.32
C ARG A 131 -1.48 -0.22 -20.93
#